data_AF-A0A7J9ZME7-F1
#
_entry.id   AF-A0A7J9ZME7-F1
#
_cell.length_a   1.000
_cell.length_b   1.000
_cell.length_c   1.000
_cell.angle_alpha   90.00
_cell.angle_beta   90.00
_cell.angle_gamma   90.00
#
_symmetry.space_group_name_H-M   'P 1'
#
loop_
_entity.id
_entity.type
_entity.pdbx_description
1 polymer ?
#
loop_
_entity_poly.entity_id
_entity_poly.type
_entity_poly.pdbx_seq_one_letter_code
_entity_poly.pdbx_strand_id
1 'polypeptide(L)'
;MMGAPEVRPEIVEFYTSAYDEAGRLSSKAPGVLEFVRTRVAAAAISRHAGLLDLAATNRLGLESTMRAVLSTGRHDRALGFTTAYFHTAEELGSELAEAGFADVRLYGVEGPTWPVLKGLEAHTGESLTGSALLDSALTAARLTETDPAMIASSSHILAIGHTP
;
A
#
# COMPACT_ATOMS: atom_id res chain seq x y z
N MET A 1 6.66 -22.12 1.43
CA MET A 1 5.50 -21.62 2.19
C MET A 1 6.04 -20.94 3.42
N MET A 2 6.30 -19.62 3.36
CA MET A 2 6.66 -18.88 4.57
C MET A 2 5.42 -18.88 5.47
N GLY A 3 5.57 -19.38 6.70
CA GLY A 3 4.49 -19.34 7.70
C GLY A 3 4.01 -17.91 7.87
N ALA A 4 2.71 -17.73 8.11
CA ALA A 4 2.18 -16.42 8.45
C ALA A 4 3.02 -15.84 9.61
N PRO A 5 3.40 -14.55 9.56
CA PRO A 5 4.16 -13.95 10.64
C PRO A 5 3.36 -14.10 11.93
N GLU A 6 3.86 -14.95 12.84
CA GLU A 6 3.24 -15.19 14.12
C GLU A 6 3.68 -14.07 15.06
N VAL A 7 2.73 -13.22 15.45
CA VAL A 7 3.00 -12.19 16.46
C VAL A 7 3.30 -12.93 17.76
N ARG A 8 4.47 -12.64 18.34
CA ARG A 8 4.91 -13.30 19.57
C ARG A 8 3.85 -13.12 20.68
N PRO A 9 3.35 -14.19 21.31
CA PRO A 9 2.23 -14.12 22.27
C PRO A 9 2.44 -13.10 23.40
N GLU A 10 3.67 -12.92 23.86
CA GLU A 10 4.04 -11.94 24.87
C GLU A 10 3.80 -10.47 24.43
N ILE A 11 3.88 -10.18 23.13
CA ILE A 11 3.58 -8.85 22.59
C ILE A 11 2.07 -8.59 22.68
N VAL A 12 1.27 -9.59 22.28
CA VAL A 12 -0.19 -9.50 22.35
C VAL A 12 -0.64 -9.37 23.79
N GLU A 13 -0.12 -10.20 24.69
CA GLU A 13 -0.43 -10.14 26.13
C GLU A 13 -0.13 -8.76 26.71
N PHE A 14 1.08 -8.22 26.47
CA PHE A 14 1.47 -6.91 27.01
C PHE A 14 0.50 -5.79 26.62
N TYR A 15 0.13 -5.70 25.34
CA TYR A 15 -0.78 -4.67 24.84
C TYR A 15 -2.27 -4.96 25.09
N THR A 16 -2.62 -6.19 25.50
CA THR A 16 -4.00 -6.55 25.82
C THR A 16 -4.32 -6.43 27.31
N SER A 17 -3.38 -6.80 28.19
CA SER A 17 -3.65 -6.96 29.63
C SER A 17 -2.80 -6.08 30.56
N ALA A 18 -1.58 -5.72 30.15
CA ALA A 18 -0.64 -5.02 31.02
C ALA A 18 -0.63 -3.51 30.83
N TYR A 19 -0.91 -3.02 29.61
CA TYR A 19 -0.73 -1.61 29.29
C TYR A 19 -1.67 -1.12 28.17
N ASP A 20 -2.46 -0.08 28.46
CA ASP A 20 -3.22 0.66 27.46
C ASP A 20 -2.32 1.68 26.76
N GLU A 21 -1.60 1.22 25.74
CA GLU A 21 -0.74 2.07 24.93
C GLU A 21 -1.52 3.14 24.15
N ALA A 22 -2.76 2.81 23.75
CA ALA A 22 -3.61 3.74 23.00
C ALA A 22 -4.00 4.95 23.86
N GLY A 23 -4.29 4.74 25.16
CA GLY A 23 -4.59 5.81 26.11
C GLY A 23 -3.36 6.59 26.62
N ARG A 24 -2.14 6.02 26.53
CA ARG A 24 -0.91 6.70 27.00
C ARG A 24 -0.65 8.01 26.27
N LEU A 25 -0.87 8.02 24.96
CA LEU A 25 -0.59 9.17 24.08
C LEU A 25 -1.59 10.33 24.29
N SER A 26 -2.74 10.09 24.91
CA SER A 26 -3.77 11.11 25.17
C SER A 26 -3.92 11.51 26.65
N SER A 27 -3.30 10.78 27.59
CA SER A 27 -3.59 10.91 29.04
C SER A 27 -2.64 11.78 29.86
N LYS A 28 -1.42 12.06 29.38
CA LYS A 28 -0.41 12.85 30.13
C LYS A 28 0.25 13.90 29.24
N ALA A 29 0.67 15.04 29.79
CA ALA A 29 1.31 16.11 29.02
C ALA A 29 2.53 15.65 28.17
N PRO A 30 3.43 14.77 28.67
CA PRO A 30 4.48 14.18 27.82
C PRO A 30 3.93 13.26 26.72
N GLY A 31 2.89 12.47 27.02
CA GLY A 31 2.22 11.60 26.04
C GLY A 31 1.54 12.40 24.94
N VAL A 32 0.90 13.51 25.27
CA VAL A 32 0.29 14.45 24.31
C VAL A 32 1.38 15.07 23.42
N LEU A 33 2.52 15.46 24.00
CA LEU A 33 3.65 15.99 23.22
C LEU A 33 4.28 14.95 22.29
N GLU A 34 4.37 13.69 22.73
CA GLU A 34 4.79 12.57 21.88
C GLU A 34 3.77 12.30 20.77
N PHE A 35 2.47 12.37 21.09
CA PHE A 35 1.41 12.21 20.12
C PHE A 35 1.53 13.25 19.00
N VAL A 36 1.67 14.54 19.32
CA VAL A 36 1.87 15.65 18.35
C VAL A 36 3.09 15.44 17.43
N ARG A 37 4.11 14.71 17.89
CA ARG A 37 5.30 14.38 17.07
C ARG A 37 5.16 13.07 16.30
N THR A 38 4.11 12.30 16.57
CA THR A 38 3.90 10.98 16.00
C THR A 38 3.45 11.10 14.55
N ARG A 39 4.13 10.36 13.68
CA ARG A 39 3.74 10.19 12.28
C ARG A 39 3.07 8.84 12.11
N VAL A 40 2.02 8.80 11.30
CA VAL A 40 1.39 7.57 10.86
C VAL A 40 1.74 7.35 9.40
N ALA A 41 2.08 6.11 9.07
CA ALA A 41 2.28 5.64 7.70
C ALA A 41 1.27 4.53 7.41
N ALA A 42 0.44 4.72 6.38
CA ALA A 42 -0.56 3.75 5.95
C ALA A 42 -0.24 3.29 4.53
N ALA A 43 -0.14 1.98 4.33
CA ALA A 43 0.08 1.38 3.01
C ALA A 43 -1.21 0.74 2.49
N ALA A 44 -1.54 0.99 1.23
CA ALA A 44 -2.67 0.38 0.53
C ALA A 44 -2.22 -0.19 -0.83
N ILE A 45 -3.01 -1.11 -1.35
CA ILE A 45 -2.87 -1.58 -2.75
C ILE A 45 -3.61 -0.60 -3.64
N SER A 46 -2.98 -0.19 -4.75
CA SER A 46 -3.65 0.65 -5.74
C SER A 46 -4.84 -0.07 -6.37
N ARG A 47 -5.94 0.64 -6.53
CA ARG A 47 -7.13 0.20 -7.27
C ARG A 47 -6.82 -0.34 -8.65
N HIS A 48 -5.77 0.16 -9.29
CA HIS A 48 -5.36 -0.24 -10.64
C HIS A 48 -4.38 -1.41 -10.65
N ALA A 49 -3.83 -1.82 -9.50
CA ALA A 49 -2.79 -2.82 -9.42
C ALA A 49 -3.22 -4.17 -10.01
N GLY A 50 -4.44 -4.63 -9.70
CA GLY A 50 -4.98 -5.87 -10.24
C GLY A 50 -5.14 -5.86 -11.78
N LEU A 51 -5.59 -4.73 -12.34
CA LEU A 51 -5.69 -4.57 -13.80
C LEU A 51 -4.32 -4.67 -14.45
N LEU A 52 -3.35 -3.92 -13.93
CA LEU A 52 -2.00 -3.84 -14.47
C LEU A 52 -1.24 -5.17 -14.33
N ASP A 53 -1.37 -5.88 -13.21
CA ASP A 53 -0.81 -7.22 -13.00
C ASP A 53 -1.35 -8.21 -14.04
N LEU A 54 -2.67 -8.34 -14.09
CA LEU A 54 -3.33 -9.33 -14.95
C LEU A 54 -3.08 -9.03 -16.42
N ALA A 55 -3.04 -7.76 -16.82
CA ALA A 55 -2.68 -7.37 -18.17
C ALA A 55 -1.22 -7.72 -18.49
N ALA A 56 -0.26 -7.32 -17.65
CA ALA A 56 1.16 -7.56 -17.88
C ALA A 56 1.53 -9.05 -17.93
N THR A 57 0.82 -9.88 -17.15
CA THR A 57 1.05 -11.33 -17.06
C THR A 57 0.17 -12.15 -18.01
N ASN A 58 -0.58 -11.51 -18.92
CA ASN A 58 -1.50 -12.18 -19.86
C ASN A 58 -2.55 -13.08 -19.18
N ARG A 59 -3.11 -12.61 -18.06
CA ARG A 59 -4.15 -13.30 -17.25
C ARG A 59 -5.46 -12.51 -17.14
N LEU A 60 -5.60 -11.40 -17.87
CA LEU A 60 -6.82 -10.60 -17.88
C LEU A 60 -7.93 -11.34 -18.65
N GLY A 61 -8.94 -11.86 -17.94
CA GLY A 61 -10.06 -12.60 -18.56
C GLY A 61 -11.44 -12.34 -17.98
N LEU A 62 -11.55 -11.75 -16.78
CA LEU A 62 -12.83 -11.46 -16.11
C LEU A 62 -13.15 -9.95 -16.15
N GLU A 63 -13.47 -9.44 -17.34
CA GLU A 63 -13.64 -7.99 -17.56
C GLU A 63 -14.73 -7.38 -16.66
N SER A 64 -15.89 -8.04 -16.53
CA SER A 64 -16.99 -7.55 -15.68
C SER A 64 -16.58 -7.48 -14.21
N THR A 65 -15.89 -8.50 -13.70
CA THR A 65 -15.33 -8.52 -12.35
C THR A 65 -14.29 -7.41 -12.17
N MET A 66 -13.37 -7.25 -13.13
CA MET A 66 -12.36 -6.18 -13.07
C MET A 66 -13.01 -4.79 -13.08
N ARG A 67 -14.04 -4.57 -13.91
CA ARG A 67 -14.81 -3.32 -13.92
C ARG A 67 -15.47 -3.05 -12.57
N ALA A 68 -16.00 -4.08 -11.92
CA ALA A 68 -16.56 -3.97 -10.58
C ALA A 68 -15.49 -3.56 -9.55
N VAL A 69 -14.30 -4.16 -9.58
CA VAL A 69 -13.16 -3.77 -8.71
C VAL A 69 -12.77 -2.30 -8.96
N LEU A 70 -12.61 -1.89 -10.22
CA LEU A 70 -12.26 -0.51 -10.56
C LEU A 70 -13.34 0.49 -10.10
N SER A 71 -14.61 0.10 -10.11
CA SER A 71 -15.69 0.97 -9.62
C SER A 71 -15.82 1.01 -8.09
N THR A 72 -15.57 -0.10 -7.39
CA THR A 72 -15.92 -0.25 -5.97
C THR A 72 -14.72 -0.33 -5.02
N GLY A 73 -13.52 -0.59 -5.54
CA GLY A 73 -12.32 -0.89 -4.75
C GLY A 73 -12.31 -2.28 -4.14
N ARG A 74 -13.44 -3.00 -4.14
CA ARG A 74 -13.55 -4.32 -3.50
C ARG A 74 -12.96 -5.38 -4.42
N HIS A 75 -11.76 -5.86 -4.09
CA HIS A 75 -11.10 -6.92 -4.83
C HIS A 75 -11.84 -8.25 -4.67
N ASP A 76 -12.07 -8.95 -5.80
CA ASP A 76 -12.71 -10.26 -5.84
C ASP A 76 -11.66 -11.37 -5.85
N ARG A 77 -11.81 -12.35 -4.96
CA ARG A 77 -10.87 -13.48 -4.85
C ARG A 77 -10.78 -14.32 -6.14
N ALA A 78 -11.80 -14.30 -7.01
CA ALA A 78 -11.78 -14.94 -8.32
C ALA A 78 -10.68 -14.40 -9.24
N LEU A 79 -10.15 -13.21 -8.98
CA LEU A 79 -9.03 -12.61 -9.73
C LEU A 79 -7.64 -13.09 -9.28
N GLY A 80 -7.57 -13.99 -8.28
CA GLY A 80 -6.32 -14.65 -7.88
C GLY A 80 -5.57 -14.01 -6.70
N PHE A 81 -6.21 -13.11 -5.94
CA PHE A 81 -5.69 -12.55 -4.69
C PHE A 81 -6.76 -12.63 -3.57
N THR A 82 -6.44 -12.25 -2.33
CA THR A 82 -7.42 -12.30 -1.23
C THR A 82 -8.56 -11.29 -1.40
N THR A 83 -9.61 -11.39 -0.59
CA THR A 83 -10.63 -10.34 -0.47
C THR A 83 -10.01 -9.15 0.27
N ALA A 84 -9.92 -8.00 -0.39
CA ALA A 84 -9.32 -6.79 0.15
C ALA A 84 -10.00 -5.54 -0.46
N TYR A 85 -9.77 -4.37 0.13
CA TYR A 85 -10.13 -3.09 -0.48
C TYR A 85 -8.87 -2.48 -1.10
N PHE A 86 -8.96 -2.08 -2.37
CA PHE A 86 -7.91 -1.41 -3.12
C PHE A 86 -8.29 0.07 -3.29
N HIS A 87 -7.46 0.93 -2.73
CA HIS A 87 -7.72 2.37 -2.67
C HIS A 87 -7.28 3.07 -3.95
N THR A 88 -8.00 4.13 -4.30
CA THR A 88 -7.38 5.24 -5.05
C THR A 88 -6.46 6.04 -4.11
N ALA A 89 -5.52 6.80 -4.68
CA ALA A 89 -4.67 7.68 -3.88
C ALA A 89 -5.49 8.72 -3.11
N GLU A 90 -6.53 9.26 -3.75
CA GLU A 90 -7.46 10.23 -3.16
C GLU A 90 -8.23 9.63 -1.98
N GLU A 91 -8.82 8.44 -2.13
CA GLU A 91 -9.55 7.78 -1.02
C GLU A 91 -8.65 7.55 0.20
N LEU A 92 -7.43 7.05 0.00
CA LEU A 92 -6.50 6.84 1.10
C LEU A 92 -6.12 8.16 1.78
N GLY A 93 -5.89 9.21 0.99
CA GLY A 93 -5.59 10.55 1.51
C GLY A 93 -6.75 11.12 2.34
N SER A 94 -7.97 11.02 1.82
CA SER A 94 -9.19 11.47 2.50
C SER A 94 -9.45 10.68 3.78
N GLU A 95 -9.28 9.36 3.79
CA GLU A 95 -9.43 8.55 5.01
C GLU A 95 -8.50 9.02 6.14
N LEU A 96 -7.23 9.33 5.82
CA LEU A 96 -6.30 9.85 6.82
C LEU A 96 -6.70 11.25 7.30
N ALA A 97 -7.13 12.13 6.40
CA ALA A 97 -7.57 13.47 6.76
C ALA A 97 -8.85 13.43 7.63
N GLU A 98 -9.81 12.58 7.29
CA GLU A 98 -11.05 12.36 8.05
C GLU A 98 -10.78 11.71 9.42
N ALA A 99 -9.74 10.88 9.52
CA ALA A 99 -9.23 10.35 10.79
C ALA A 99 -8.50 11.40 11.65
N GLY A 100 -8.36 12.63 11.15
CA GLY A 100 -7.79 13.76 11.89
C GLY A 100 -6.29 13.96 11.72
N PHE A 101 -5.63 13.28 10.77
CA PHE A 101 -4.22 13.49 10.48
C PHE A 101 -4.02 14.73 9.57
N ALA A 102 -3.04 15.55 9.94
CA ALA A 102 -2.59 16.72 9.18
C ALA A 102 -1.42 16.39 8.23
N ASP A 103 -1.16 17.30 7.28
CA ASP A 103 -0.11 17.23 6.26
C ASP A 103 0.03 15.87 5.57
N VAL A 104 -1.12 15.28 5.20
CA VAL A 104 -1.18 13.98 4.52
C VAL A 104 -0.46 14.08 3.17
N ARG A 105 0.59 13.27 3.03
CA ARG A 105 1.39 13.12 1.81
C ARG A 105 1.26 11.72 1.26
N LEU A 106 1.08 11.62 -0.05
CA LEU A 106 0.88 10.37 -0.77
C LEU A 106 2.11 10.07 -1.62
N TYR A 107 2.49 8.79 -1.66
CA TYR A 107 3.61 8.27 -2.41
C TYR A 107 3.20 7.03 -3.20
N GLY A 108 3.59 6.96 -4.47
CA GLY A 108 3.53 5.75 -5.28
C GLY A 108 4.70 4.83 -4.96
N VAL A 109 4.44 3.56 -4.67
CA VAL A 109 5.46 2.56 -4.33
C VAL A 109 5.57 1.53 -5.46
N GLU A 110 6.82 1.12 -5.77
CA GLU A 110 7.23 0.36 -6.98
C GLU A 110 7.16 1.15 -8.29
N GLY A 111 6.32 2.19 -8.38
CA GLY A 111 6.30 3.14 -9.47
C GLY A 111 5.74 2.59 -10.79
N PRO A 112 5.49 3.43 -11.79
CA PRO A 112 4.70 3.11 -12.99
C PRO A 112 5.18 1.91 -13.81
N THR A 113 6.46 1.56 -13.71
CA THR A 113 7.12 0.53 -14.53
C THR A 113 7.06 -0.86 -13.91
N TRP A 114 6.55 -1.00 -12.68
CA TRP A 114 6.42 -2.31 -12.02
C TRP A 114 5.71 -3.39 -12.87
N PRO A 115 4.67 -3.08 -13.71
CA PRO A 115 4.01 -4.13 -14.50
C PRO A 115 4.95 -4.71 -15.56
N VAL A 116 5.87 -3.91 -16.11
CA VAL A 116 6.86 -4.38 -17.09
C VAL A 116 7.80 -5.39 -16.45
N LEU A 117 8.29 -5.08 -15.25
CA LEU A 117 9.16 -5.99 -14.50
C LEU A 117 8.45 -7.31 -14.23
N LYS A 118 7.23 -7.23 -13.67
CA LYS A 118 6.44 -8.42 -13.33
C LYS A 118 6.08 -9.26 -14.56
N GLY A 119 5.70 -8.61 -15.66
CA GLY A 119 5.40 -9.28 -16.92
C GLY A 119 6.61 -10.04 -17.45
N LEU A 120 7.79 -9.41 -17.48
CA LEU A 120 9.01 -10.06 -17.93
C LEU A 120 9.36 -11.28 -17.07
N GLU A 121 9.40 -11.14 -15.73
CA GLU A 121 9.67 -12.28 -14.85
C GLU A 121 8.65 -13.41 -15.04
N ALA A 122 7.37 -13.09 -15.22
CA ALA A 122 6.32 -14.08 -15.43
C ALA A 122 6.44 -14.82 -16.77
N HIS A 123 6.88 -14.15 -17.84
CA HIS A 123 6.98 -14.73 -19.18
C HIS A 123 8.31 -15.43 -19.45
N THR A 124 9.41 -14.99 -18.83
CA THR A 124 10.74 -15.58 -19.02
C THR A 124 11.12 -16.57 -17.92
N GLY A 125 10.55 -16.41 -16.71
CA GLY A 125 10.97 -17.15 -15.51
C GLY A 125 12.32 -16.70 -14.93
N GLU A 126 12.94 -15.67 -15.50
CA GLU A 126 14.21 -15.12 -15.03
C GLU A 126 13.97 -14.01 -14.00
N SER A 127 14.78 -13.96 -12.94
CA SER A 127 14.72 -12.85 -11.99
C SER A 127 15.41 -11.61 -12.55
N LEU A 128 14.80 -10.45 -12.34
CA LEU A 128 15.36 -9.15 -12.73
C LEU A 128 16.21 -8.50 -11.62
N THR A 129 16.43 -9.19 -10.50
CA THR A 129 17.23 -8.68 -9.38
C THR A 129 18.65 -8.35 -9.82
N GLY A 130 19.08 -7.11 -9.60
CA GLY A 130 20.40 -6.62 -10.01
C GLY A 130 20.54 -6.31 -11.51
N SER A 131 19.45 -6.36 -12.28
CA SER A 131 19.45 -5.96 -13.68
C SER A 131 19.39 -4.44 -13.84
N ALA A 132 19.97 -3.92 -14.93
CA ALA A 132 19.86 -2.51 -15.29
C ALA A 132 18.40 -2.06 -15.52
N LEU A 133 17.51 -2.99 -15.86
CA LEU A 133 16.09 -2.70 -16.02
C LEU A 133 15.41 -2.43 -14.68
N LEU A 134 15.71 -3.22 -13.64
CA LEU A 134 15.23 -2.95 -12.28
C LEU A 134 15.76 -1.61 -11.78
N ASP A 135 17.04 -1.31 -12.00
CA ASP A 135 17.62 -0.01 -11.61
C ASP A 135 16.90 1.16 -12.30
N SER A 136 16.64 1.04 -13.61
CA SER A 136 15.91 2.05 -14.39
C SER A 136 14.48 2.23 -13.89
N ALA A 137 13.77 1.13 -13.57
CA ALA A 137 12.44 1.16 -13.01
C ALA A 137 12.41 1.83 -11.62
N LEU A 138 13.41 1.55 -10.76
CA LEU A 138 13.56 2.21 -9.46
C LEU A 138 13.86 3.70 -9.60
N THR A 139 14.64 4.11 -10.61
CA THR A 139 14.83 5.53 -10.93
C THR A 139 13.52 6.18 -11.34
N ALA A 140 12.74 5.55 -12.23
CA ALA A 140 11.43 6.05 -12.64
C ALA A 140 10.45 6.17 -11.46
N ALA A 141 10.43 5.18 -10.57
CA ALA A 141 9.63 5.21 -9.35
C ALA A 141 9.97 6.43 -8.50
N ARG A 142 11.25 6.67 -8.19
CA ARG A 142 11.67 7.83 -7.37
C ARG A 142 11.35 9.17 -8.02
N LEU A 143 11.46 9.28 -9.35
CA LEU A 143 11.15 10.51 -10.07
C LEU A 143 9.65 10.84 -10.06
N THR A 144 8.80 9.84 -9.89
CA THR A 144 7.33 9.97 -10.03
C THR A 144 6.57 9.68 -8.75
N GLU A 145 7.25 9.32 -7.64
CA GLU A 145 6.61 8.84 -6.42
C GLU A 145 5.65 9.86 -5.80
N THR A 146 5.85 11.17 -6.03
CA THR A 146 4.97 12.24 -5.53
C THR A 146 4.10 12.89 -6.61
N ASP A 147 4.20 12.46 -7.88
CA ASP A 147 3.39 13.00 -8.96
C ASP A 147 1.96 12.42 -8.88
N PRO A 148 0.92 13.24 -8.61
CA PRO A 148 -0.44 12.75 -8.46
C PRO A 148 -0.96 11.99 -9.68
N ALA A 149 -0.50 12.34 -10.88
CA ALA A 149 -0.89 11.65 -12.11
C ALA A 149 -0.29 10.25 -12.21
N MET A 150 0.83 9.99 -11.52
CA MET A 150 1.58 8.75 -11.61
C MET A 150 1.33 7.80 -10.44
N ILE A 151 0.96 8.29 -9.26
CA ILE A 151 0.72 7.45 -8.07
C ILE A 151 -0.28 6.33 -8.36
N ALA A 152 -1.36 6.61 -9.11
CA ALA A 152 -2.38 5.61 -9.44
C ALA A 152 -1.85 4.40 -10.24
N SER A 153 -0.75 4.57 -10.98
CA SER A 153 -0.11 3.51 -11.77
C SER A 153 0.85 2.62 -10.96
N SER A 154 1.17 3.02 -9.73
CA SER A 154 2.00 2.25 -8.81
C SER A 154 1.24 1.03 -8.27
N SER A 155 1.95 -0.01 -7.86
CA SER A 155 1.35 -1.23 -7.31
C SER A 155 0.74 -0.94 -5.94
N HIS A 156 1.48 -0.19 -5.12
CA HIS A 156 1.08 0.21 -3.78
C HIS A 156 1.13 1.73 -3.63
N ILE A 157 0.39 2.23 -2.64
CA ILE A 157 0.32 3.64 -2.27
C ILE A 157 0.68 3.73 -0.79
N LEU A 158 1.53 4.68 -0.45
CA LEU A 158 1.90 5.00 0.93
C LEU A 158 1.41 6.40 1.28
N ALA A 159 0.59 6.51 2.32
CA ALA A 159 0.18 7.77 2.90
C ALA A 159 0.94 8.03 4.20
N ILE A 160 1.45 9.25 4.38
CA ILE A 160 2.13 9.68 5.60
C ILE A 160 1.42 10.93 6.12
N GLY A 161 0.97 10.90 7.37
CA GLY A 161 0.40 12.06 8.06
C GLY A 161 0.97 12.18 9.47
N HIS A 162 0.63 13.26 10.16
CA HIS A 162 0.91 13.41 11.60
C HIS A 162 -0.33 13.91 12.32
N THR A 163 -0.34 13.75 13.64
CA THR A 163 -1.39 14.34 14.46
C THR A 163 -1.23 15.87 14.48
N PRO A 164 -2.32 16.65 14.51
CA PRO A 164 -2.26 18.11 14.45
C PRO A 164 -1.48 18.75 15.60
#